data_AF-A0A830FSP8-F1
#
_entry.id   AF-A0A830FSP8-F1
#
_cell.length_a   1.000
_cell.length_b   1.000
_cell.length_c   1.000
_cell.angle_alpha   90.00
_cell.angle_beta   90.00
_cell.angle_gamma   90.00
#
_symmetry.space_group_name_H-M   'P 1'
#
loop_
_entity.id
_entity.type
_entity.pdbx_description
1 polymer ?
#
loop_
_entity_poly.entity_id
_entity_poly.type
_entity_poly.pdbx_seq_one_letter_code
_entity_poly.pdbx_strand_id
1 'polypeptide(L)' 'MVLNDEHSEFDGETGEITQKVETMFGDANYTVAFEDGQEQGVPEDNLEAADEA' A
#
# COMPACT_ATOMS: atom_id res chain seq x y z
N MET A 1 6.94 0.48 -2.58
CA MET A 1 6.25 -0.66 -1.93
C MET A 1 5.49 -1.40 -3.00
N VAL A 2 5.53 -2.73 -3.01
CA VAL A 2 4.69 -3.55 -3.89
C VAL A 2 3.37 -3.83 -3.17
N LEU A 3 2.24 -3.57 -3.82
CA LEU A 3 0.92 -3.92 -3.30
C LEU A 3 0.61 -5.38 -3.68
N ASN A 4 0.19 -6.18 -2.69
CA ASN A 4 -0.28 -7.55 -2.89
C ASN A 4 -1.73 -7.65 -2.39
N ASP A 5 -2.70 -7.46 -3.30
CA ASP A 5 -4.13 -7.53 -3.02
C ASP A 5 -4.91 -7.94 -4.28
N GLU A 6 -5.38 -9.19 -4.34
CA GLU A 6 -6.10 -9.76 -5.49
C GLU A 6 -7.42 -9.06 -5.84
N HIS A 7 -7.91 -8.17 -4.98
CA HIS A 7 -9.10 -7.36 -5.21
C HIS A 7 -8.80 -5.93 -5.66
N SER A 8 -7.54 -5.49 -5.58
CA SER A 8 -7.12 -4.17 -6.05
C SER A 8 -6.83 -4.17 -7.55
N GLU A 9 -7.06 -3.03 -8.19
CA GLU A 9 -6.66 -2.81 -9.58
C GLU A 9 -5.14 -2.64 -9.72
N PHE A 10 -4.43 -2.39 -8.62
CA PHE A 10 -2.97 -2.16 -8.56
C PHE A 10 -2.19 -3.36 -8.02
N ASP A 11 -2.79 -4.57 -8.04
CA ASP A 11 -2.13 -5.79 -7.56
C ASP A 11 -0.80 -6.06 -8.29
N GLY A 12 0.27 -6.27 -7.52
CA GLY A 12 1.63 -6.45 -8.01
C GLY A 12 2.34 -5.16 -8.46
N GLU A 13 1.69 -3.99 -8.38
CA GLU A 13 2.30 -2.73 -8.76
C GLU A 13 3.17 -2.14 -7.65
N THR A 14 4.20 -1.38 -8.05
CA THR A 14 5.02 -0.60 -7.11
C THR A 14 4.47 0.81 -6.97
N GLY A 15 4.12 1.20 -5.75
CA GLY A 15 3.67 2.55 -5.40
C GLY A 15 4.44 3.18 -4.24
N GLU A 16 4.11 4.44 -3.97
CA GLU A 16 4.67 5.23 -2.88
C GLU A 16 3.63 5.45 -1.77
N ILE A 17 4.01 5.24 -0.51
CA ILE A 17 3.15 5.56 0.62
C ILE A 17 3.07 7.08 0.75
N THR A 18 1.88 7.65 0.61
CA THR A 18 1.63 9.09 0.75
C THR A 18 0.94 9.45 2.06
N GLN A 19 0.28 8.49 2.69
CA GLN A 19 -0.36 8.67 4.00
C GLN A 19 -0.28 7.38 4.82
N LYS A 20 -0.12 7.55 6.13
CA LYS A 20 -0.26 6.50 7.13
C LYS A 20 -1.35 6.90 8.13
N VAL A 21 -2.32 6.02 8.36
CA VAL A 21 -3.35 6.16 9.38
C VAL A 21 -3.22 5.03 10.37
N GLU A 22 -2.80 5.36 11.58
CA GLU A 22 -2.67 4.39 12.67
C GLU A 22 -3.98 4.33 13.48
N THR A 23 -4.42 3.11 13.79
CA THR A 23 -5.52 2.87 14.72
C THR A 23 -5.01 2.92 16.16
N MET A 24 -5.93 3.13 17.11
CA MET A 24 -5.57 3.13 18.55
C MET A 24 -5.09 1.75 19.07
N PHE A 25 -5.21 0.69 18.25
CA PHE A 25 -4.83 -0.67 18.59
C PHE A 25 -3.47 -1.09 17.99
N GLY A 26 -2.81 -0.20 17.23
CA GLY A 26 -1.49 -0.44 16.65
C GLY A 26 -1.50 -0.86 15.19
N ASP A 27 -2.66 -1.19 14.62
CA ASP A 27 -2.77 -1.51 13.20
C ASP A 27 -2.70 -0.23 12.37
N ALA A 28 -1.93 -0.24 11.29
CA ALA A 28 -1.82 0.87 10.35
C ALA A 28 -2.47 0.54 9.00
N ASN A 29 -3.16 1.52 8.45
CA ASN A 29 -3.60 1.51 7.06
C ASN A 29 -2.88 2.62 6.30
N TYR A 30 -2.64 2.40 5.02
CA TYR A 30 -1.84 3.28 4.17
C TYR A 30 -2.64 3.76 2.97
N THR A 31 -2.24 4.92 2.47
CA THR A 31 -2.61 5.38 1.12
C THR A 31 -1.39 5.24 0.23
N VAL A 32 -1.52 4.47 -0.84
CA VAL A 32 -0.45 4.20 -1.81
C VAL A 32 -0.79 4.91 -3.11
N ALA A 33 0.12 5.74 -3.59
CA ALA A 33 0.01 6.39 -4.89
C ALA A 33 0.77 5.60 -5.96
N PHE A 34 0.14 5.43 -7.12
CA PHE A 34 0.67 4.79 -8.32
C PHE A 34 0.70 5.81 -9.47
N GLU A 35 1.26 5.45 -10.63
CA GLU A 35 1.33 6.36 -11.78
C GLU A 35 -0.07 6.83 -12.24
N ASP A 36 -1.04 5.92 -12.25
CA ASP A 36 -2.40 6.17 -12.77
C ASP A 36 -3.48 6.31 -11.67
N GLY A 37 -3.10 6.43 -10.39
CA GLY A 37 -4.10 6.50 -9.32
C GLY A 37 -3.56 6.42 -7.90
N GLN A 38 -4.47 6.15 -6.95
CA GLN A 38 -4.11 5.87 -5.57
C GLN A 38 -5.10 4.87 -4.96
N GLU A 39 -4.61 4.04 -4.03
CA GLU A 39 -5.39 3.10 -3.23
C GLU A 39 -5.34 3.53 -1.76
N GLN A 40 -6.48 3.53 -1.07
CA GLN A 40 -6.59 3.94 0.34
C GLN A 40 -7.03 2.77 1.20
N GLY A 41 -6.57 2.75 2.46
CA GLY A 41 -6.96 1.69 3.38
C GLY A 41 -6.16 0.40 3.18
N VAL A 42 -4.98 0.50 2.56
CA VAL A 42 -4.11 -0.65 2.33
C VAL A 42 -3.52 -1.12 3.67
N PRO A 43 -3.73 -2.37 4.07
CA PRO A 43 -3.11 -2.93 5.27
C PRO A 43 -1.59 -3.01 5.14
N GLU A 44 -0.86 -2.89 6.24
CA GLU A 44 0.61 -3.11 6.24
C GLU A 44 0.98 -4.48 5.68
N ASP A 45 0.21 -5.51 6.02
CA ASP A 45 0.46 -6.90 5.60
C ASP A 45 0.32 -7.11 4.09
N ASN A 46 -0.36 -6.19 3.38
CA ASN A 46 -0.49 -6.21 1.92
C ASN A 46 0.66 -5.46 1.22
N LEU A 47 1.57 -4.83 1.96
CA LEU A 47 2.68 -4.07 1.41
C LEU A 47 4.00 -4.80 1.62
N GLU A 48 4.71 -5.01 0.51
CA GLU A 48 6.07 -5.51 0.55
C GLU A 48 7.06 -4.40 0.16
N ALA A 49 8.26 -4.42 0.76
CA ALA A 49 9.33 -3.55 0.31
C ALA A 49 9.65 -3.89 -1.14
N ALA A 50 9.65 -2.90 -2.03
CA ALA A 50 10.13 -3.12 -3.38
C ALA A 50 11.65 -3.33 -3.30
N ASP A 51 12.14 -4.46 -3.80
CA ASP A 51 13.58 -4.74 -3.82
C ASP A 51 14.33 -3.59 -4.51
N GLU A 52 15.28 -2.98 -3.79
CA GLU A 52 16.24 -2.04 -4.36
C GLU A 52 17.26 -2.85 -5.19
N ALA A 53 16.98 -3.02 -6.49
CA ALA A 53 17.86 -3.72 -7.42
C ALA A 53 19.11 -2.92 -7.81
#